data_AF-A0A919TXD4-F1
#
_entry.id   AF-A0A919TXD4-F1
#
_cell.length_a   1.000
_cell.length_b   1.000
_cell.length_c   1.000
_cell.angle_alpha   90.00
_cell.angle_beta   90.00
_cell.angle_gamma   90.00
#
_symmetry.space_group_name_H-M   'P 1'
#
loop_
_entity.id
_entity.type
_entity.pdbx_description
1 polymer ?
#
loop_
_entity_poly.entity_id
_entity_poly.type
_entity_poly.pdbx_seq_one_letter_code
_entity_poly.pdbx_strand_id
1 'polypeptide(L)'
;MEQLDQLDQPGELALRHVLRRVQDGPHRDESVPDDVQASWRRAAARGLQPDRIHPPYDADVDDGGKLHWAAAPAMTAVSADLPDLRSALLLVDRRVHVVERWTSTPRTAVQMDAVGAAPGFFCDEDVVGTNSIGMAASARGSSLVRGFEHYADVFTHLTCASRAVLDPFTGQLLGVVNLTVADQVSWQLMAALVGRVVHETQQRLLDEAGARSRVLYETFLQARRRAKGAVAAVDGSSLYVNAAGSRLVASTDRETLWAWAQHRGVGGADGAARPAEPVELAAGPVDAECEPVVDGGRLVGALVRFSPSPPTSAADGQDGWGRLTGSERGVAQLVAAGYTNREAAAKLLVSPHTVDYHLRHIFRKLDVESRTQLARIVWEHQRD
;
A
#
# COMPACT_ATOMS: atom_id res chain seq x y z
N MET A 1 -25.52 51.17 25.56
CA MET A 1 -24.25 51.40 24.82
C MET A 1 -23.46 50.11 24.87
N GLU A 2 -24.04 49.07 24.26
CA GLU A 2 -23.46 47.73 24.12
C GLU A 2 -23.26 47.54 22.63
N GLN A 3 -22.13 48.03 22.13
CA GLN A 3 -21.61 47.59 20.84
C GLN A 3 -20.67 46.44 21.14
N LEU A 4 -21.18 45.24 20.90
CA LEU A 4 -20.42 44.01 20.81
C LEU A 4 -19.24 44.22 19.85
N ASP A 5 -18.05 44.14 20.42
CA ASP A 5 -16.78 43.98 19.73
C ASP A 5 -16.80 42.61 19.02
N GLN A 6 -17.46 42.54 17.85
CA GLN A 6 -17.34 41.41 16.94
C GLN A 6 -15.98 41.54 16.25
N LEU A 7 -14.92 41.18 16.95
CA LEU A 7 -13.65 40.86 16.33
C LEU A 7 -13.93 39.71 15.36
N ASP A 8 -13.96 40.01 14.05
CA ASP A 8 -14.12 39.01 12.99
C ASP A 8 -13.15 37.85 13.29
N GLN A 9 -13.65 36.61 13.25
CA GLN A 9 -12.79 35.45 13.47
C GLN A 9 -11.64 35.47 12.44
N PRO A 10 -10.40 35.12 12.81
CA PRO A 10 -9.24 35.22 11.90
C PRO A 10 -9.43 34.54 10.54
N GLY A 11 -10.22 33.47 10.47
CA GLY A 11 -10.59 32.80 9.23
C GLY A 11 -11.52 33.63 8.33
N GLU A 12 -12.46 34.38 8.91
CA GLU A 12 -13.37 35.24 8.15
C GLU A 12 -12.63 36.42 7.51
N LEU A 13 -11.67 37.02 8.22
CA LEU A 13 -10.78 38.04 7.68
C LEU A 13 -9.95 37.51 6.51
N ALA A 14 -9.39 36.31 6.66
CA ALA A 14 -8.59 35.66 5.63
C ALA A 14 -9.42 35.34 4.37
N LEU A 15 -10.64 34.84 4.52
CA LEU A 15 -11.54 34.59 3.39
C LEU A 15 -11.95 35.90 2.69
N ARG A 16 -12.27 36.95 3.46
CA ARG A 16 -12.57 38.28 2.90
C ARG A 16 -11.39 38.87 2.14
N HIS A 17 -10.15 38.65 2.59
CA HIS A 17 -8.94 39.05 1.87
C HIS A 17 -8.86 38.41 0.48
N VAL A 18 -9.02 37.09 0.41
CA VAL A 18 -8.99 36.36 -0.87
C VAL A 18 -10.11 36.83 -1.80
N LEU A 19 -11.33 36.99 -1.28
CA LEU A 19 -12.47 37.48 -2.07
C LEU A 19 -12.25 38.90 -2.60
N ARG A 20 -11.75 39.81 -1.75
CA ARG A 20 -11.43 41.18 -2.15
C ARG A 20 -10.37 41.21 -3.24
N ARG A 21 -9.32 40.38 -3.12
CA ARG A 21 -8.26 40.27 -4.13
C ARG A 21 -8.81 39.88 -5.51
N VAL A 22 -9.84 39.02 -5.56
CA VAL A 22 -10.51 38.68 -6.84
C VAL A 22 -11.35 39.85 -7.36
N GLN A 23 -12.14 40.48 -6.48
CA GLN A 23 -13.02 41.62 -6.85
C GLN A 23 -12.26 42.84 -7.35
N ASP A 24 -11.11 43.15 -6.73
CA ASP A 24 -10.27 44.29 -7.08
C ASP A 24 -9.27 43.95 -8.21
N GLY A 25 -9.14 42.67 -8.55
CA GLY A 25 -8.17 42.16 -9.51
C GLY A 25 -8.65 42.21 -10.98
N PRO A 26 -7.77 41.85 -11.92
CA PRO A 26 -8.09 41.83 -13.35
C PRO A 26 -9.11 40.74 -13.75
N HIS A 27 -9.38 39.79 -12.85
CA HIS A 27 -10.27 38.64 -13.08
C HIS A 27 -11.63 38.78 -12.36
N ARG A 28 -12.03 40.00 -11.95
CA ARG A 28 -13.26 40.26 -11.18
C ARG A 28 -14.56 39.79 -11.85
N ASP A 29 -14.55 39.71 -13.19
CA ASP A 29 -15.71 39.29 -13.99
C ASP A 29 -15.71 37.78 -14.28
N GLU A 30 -14.67 37.05 -13.84
CA GLU A 30 -14.57 35.61 -14.02
C GLU A 30 -15.18 34.83 -12.83
N SER A 31 -15.86 33.73 -13.12
CA SER A 31 -16.38 32.83 -12.09
C SER A 31 -15.26 31.99 -11.47
N VAL A 32 -15.21 31.94 -10.14
CA VAL A 32 -14.34 31.03 -9.40
C VAL A 32 -15.06 29.66 -9.26
N PRO A 33 -14.42 28.54 -9.61
CA PRO A 33 -15.00 27.21 -9.44
C PRO A 33 -15.45 26.88 -8.00
N ASP A 34 -16.52 26.11 -7.85
CA ASP A 34 -17.10 25.79 -6.53
C ASP A 34 -16.16 24.99 -5.63
N ASP A 35 -15.34 24.12 -6.20
CA ASP A 35 -14.33 23.34 -5.50
C ASP A 35 -13.18 24.20 -4.97
N VAL A 36 -12.75 25.21 -5.74
CA VAL A 36 -11.80 26.25 -5.31
C VAL A 36 -12.39 27.08 -4.17
N GLN A 37 -13.64 27.54 -4.30
CA GLN A 37 -14.30 28.28 -3.21
C GLN A 37 -14.45 27.44 -1.93
N ALA A 38 -14.79 26.15 -2.08
CA ALA A 38 -14.84 25.22 -0.94
C ALA A 38 -13.47 25.05 -0.30
N SER A 39 -12.41 24.98 -1.11
CA SER A 39 -11.03 24.93 -0.63
C SER A 39 -10.62 26.20 0.13
N TRP A 40 -10.97 27.39 -0.35
CA TRP A 40 -10.72 28.64 0.38
C TRP A 40 -11.37 28.64 1.76
N ARG A 41 -12.62 28.19 1.86
CA ARG A 41 -13.32 28.10 3.15
C ARG A 41 -12.63 27.12 4.09
N ARG A 42 -12.12 25.98 3.60
CA ARG A 42 -11.35 25.03 4.40
C ARG A 42 -10.02 25.61 4.89
N ALA A 43 -9.27 26.26 4.00
CA ALA A 43 -8.02 26.93 4.36
C ALA A 43 -8.24 28.03 5.42
N ALA A 44 -9.26 28.87 5.24
CA ALA A 44 -9.66 29.90 6.18
C ALA A 44 -10.10 29.33 7.54
N ALA A 45 -10.89 28.25 7.55
CA ALA A 45 -11.32 27.58 8.78
C ALA A 45 -10.15 26.99 9.59
N ARG A 46 -9.03 26.68 8.94
CA ARG A 46 -7.78 26.26 9.59
C ARG A 46 -6.92 27.42 10.10
N GLY A 47 -7.36 28.66 9.90
CA GLY A 47 -6.66 29.86 10.36
C GLY A 47 -5.49 30.28 9.46
N LEU A 48 -5.35 29.70 8.27
CA LEU A 48 -4.30 30.06 7.33
C LEU A 48 -4.46 31.52 6.89
N GLN A 49 -3.37 32.28 6.94
CA GLN A 49 -3.34 33.70 6.52
C GLN A 49 -2.73 33.80 5.11
N PRO A 50 -3.49 34.26 4.09
CA PRO A 50 -3.05 34.30 2.69
C PRO A 50 -1.72 35.02 2.44
N ASP A 51 -1.42 36.06 3.22
CA ASP A 51 -0.22 36.91 3.12
C ASP A 51 1.00 36.32 3.87
N ARG A 52 0.81 35.25 4.65
CA ARG A 52 1.83 34.67 5.56
C ARG A 52 1.93 33.15 5.47
N ILE A 53 1.80 32.62 4.27
CA ILE A 53 2.01 31.20 4.03
C ILE A 53 3.50 30.92 3.88
N HIS A 54 4.01 30.06 4.75
CA HIS A 54 5.36 29.51 4.66
C HIS A 54 5.26 27.98 4.59
N PRO A 55 5.48 27.37 3.42
CA PRO A 55 5.43 25.92 3.28
C PRO A 55 6.49 25.27 4.18
N PRO A 56 6.14 24.28 5.02
CA PRO A 56 7.10 23.48 5.77
C PRO A 56 8.06 22.75 4.84
N TYR A 57 9.21 22.39 5.39
CA TYR A 57 10.27 21.68 4.70
C TYR A 57 10.67 20.44 5.48
N ASP A 58 10.78 19.31 4.78
CA ASP A 58 11.31 18.04 5.28
C ASP A 58 12.24 17.47 4.20
N ALA A 59 13.50 17.25 4.57
CA ALA A 59 14.51 16.74 3.64
C ALA A 59 14.33 15.25 3.32
N ASP A 60 13.51 14.53 4.09
CA ASP A 60 13.24 13.10 3.90
C ASP A 60 12.24 12.88 2.75
N VAL A 61 12.78 12.80 1.52
CA VAL A 61 12.03 12.52 0.30
C VAL A 61 12.54 11.24 -0.38
N ASP A 62 11.61 10.42 -0.88
CA ASP A 62 11.91 9.17 -1.59
C ASP A 62 12.23 9.43 -3.07
N ASP A 63 13.43 9.97 -3.32
CA ASP A 63 13.94 10.34 -4.66
C ASP A 63 14.41 9.16 -5.53
N GLY A 64 14.44 7.95 -4.98
CA GLY A 64 14.71 6.69 -5.69
C GLY A 64 13.50 5.75 -5.77
N GLY A 65 12.35 6.19 -5.28
CA GLY A 65 11.16 5.38 -5.07
C GLY A 65 10.47 4.87 -6.31
N LYS A 66 9.47 4.00 -6.11
CA LYS A 66 8.62 3.45 -7.20
C LYS A 66 7.97 4.56 -8.05
N LEU A 67 7.49 5.62 -7.41
CA LEU A 67 6.87 6.76 -8.09
C LEU A 67 7.88 7.49 -8.97
N HIS A 68 9.03 7.86 -8.41
CA HIS A 68 10.11 8.54 -9.11
C HIS A 68 10.58 7.76 -10.33
N TRP A 69 10.93 6.48 -10.14
CA TRP A 69 11.35 5.59 -11.21
C TRP A 69 10.36 5.54 -12.39
N ALA A 70 9.05 5.57 -12.08
CA ALA A 70 8.01 5.50 -13.10
C ALA A 70 7.80 6.84 -13.82
N ALA A 71 7.86 7.95 -13.09
CA ALA A 71 7.51 9.27 -13.61
C ALA A 71 8.68 10.00 -14.27
N ALA A 72 9.91 9.85 -13.76
CA ALA A 72 11.08 10.63 -14.18
C ALA A 72 11.33 10.66 -15.70
N PRO A 73 11.16 9.55 -16.47
CA PRO A 73 11.33 9.59 -17.92
C PRO A 73 10.33 10.50 -18.63
N ALA A 74 9.04 10.43 -18.25
CA ALA A 74 7.99 11.25 -18.84
C ALA A 74 8.12 12.72 -18.40
N MET A 75 8.47 12.95 -17.13
CA MET A 75 8.76 14.29 -16.60
C MET A 75 9.92 14.96 -17.36
N THR A 76 11.01 14.22 -17.58
CA THR A 76 12.18 14.70 -18.33
C THR A 76 11.82 15.03 -19.77
N ALA A 77 11.08 14.15 -20.45
CA ALA A 77 10.65 14.36 -21.84
C ALA A 77 9.78 15.61 -21.98
N VAL A 78 8.75 15.75 -21.14
CA VAL A 78 7.86 16.94 -21.20
C VAL A 78 8.61 18.20 -20.79
N SER A 79 9.52 18.16 -19.81
CA SER A 79 10.33 19.32 -19.46
C SER A 79 11.21 19.79 -20.62
N ALA A 80 11.75 18.85 -21.42
CA ALA A 80 12.59 19.17 -22.56
C ALA A 80 11.80 19.82 -23.71
N ASP A 81 10.50 19.55 -23.80
CA ASP A 81 9.59 20.13 -24.80
C ASP A 81 9.10 21.54 -24.44
N LEU A 82 9.45 22.07 -23.26
CA LEU A 82 9.01 23.39 -22.76
C LEU A 82 10.17 24.37 -22.48
N PRO A 83 11.20 24.49 -23.34
CA PRO A 83 12.42 25.25 -23.03
C PRO A 83 12.16 26.77 -22.90
N ASP A 84 11.21 27.31 -23.66
CA ASP A 84 10.94 28.75 -23.72
C ASP A 84 9.91 29.23 -22.69
N LEU A 85 9.21 28.30 -22.02
CA LEU A 85 8.20 28.63 -21.02
C LEU A 85 8.86 28.73 -19.65
N ARG A 86 8.50 29.76 -18.86
CA ARG A 86 8.88 29.84 -17.44
C ARG A 86 8.03 28.86 -16.64
N SER A 87 8.40 27.59 -16.74
CA SER A 87 7.64 26.47 -16.22
C SER A 87 8.48 25.55 -15.33
N ALA A 88 7.80 24.90 -14.41
CA ALA A 88 8.34 23.85 -13.56
C ALA A 88 7.39 22.66 -13.53
N LEU A 89 7.95 21.47 -13.73
CA LEU A 89 7.28 20.21 -13.47
C LEU A 89 7.69 19.72 -12.10
N LEU A 90 6.72 19.41 -11.24
CA LEU A 90 6.96 18.88 -9.90
C LEU A 90 6.41 17.46 -9.81
N LEU A 91 7.23 16.55 -9.29
CA LEU A 91 6.78 15.25 -8.82
C LEU A 91 6.59 15.34 -7.31
N VAL A 92 5.40 14.99 -6.84
CA VAL A 92 5.02 15.11 -5.43
C VAL A 92 4.60 13.73 -4.92
N ASP A 93 5.02 13.34 -3.71
CA ASP A 93 4.68 12.04 -3.14
C ASP A 93 3.27 11.99 -2.51
N ARG A 94 2.92 10.83 -1.94
CA ARG A 94 1.66 10.61 -1.23
C ARG A 94 1.49 11.43 0.06
N ARG A 95 2.58 11.98 0.63
CA ARG A 95 2.56 12.90 1.78
C ARG A 95 2.39 14.35 1.32
N VAL A 96 2.28 14.58 0.01
CA VAL A 96 2.18 15.88 -0.61
C VAL A 96 3.48 16.70 -0.46
N HIS A 97 4.63 16.01 -0.46
CA HIS A 97 5.97 16.63 -0.50
C HIS A 97 6.51 16.65 -1.93
N VAL A 98 7.17 17.73 -2.34
CA VAL A 98 7.92 17.77 -3.60
C VAL A 98 9.10 16.80 -3.51
N VAL A 99 9.15 15.80 -4.39
CA VAL A 99 10.24 14.83 -4.49
C VAL A 99 11.30 15.33 -5.44
N GLU A 100 10.90 15.80 -6.62
CA GLU A 100 11.82 16.33 -7.63
C GLU A 100 11.14 17.43 -8.44
N ARG A 101 11.97 18.36 -8.94
CA ARG A 101 11.56 19.45 -9.81
C ARG A 101 12.42 19.49 -11.07
N TRP A 102 11.75 19.57 -12.21
CA TRP A 102 12.35 19.91 -13.50
C TRP A 102 11.97 21.33 -13.86
N THR A 103 12.96 22.13 -14.25
CA THR A 103 12.76 23.53 -14.69
C THR A 103 13.39 23.77 -16.03
N SER A 104 12.76 24.59 -16.86
CA SER A 104 13.30 24.99 -18.17
C SER A 104 14.60 25.80 -18.08
N THR A 105 14.78 26.61 -17.03
CA THR A 105 15.97 27.47 -16.85
C THR A 105 16.37 27.60 -15.38
N PRO A 106 17.65 27.93 -15.07
CA PRO A 106 18.07 28.26 -13.70
C PRO A 106 17.32 29.44 -13.09
N ARG A 107 16.89 30.40 -13.91
CA ARG A 107 16.07 31.53 -13.45
C ARG A 107 14.71 31.06 -12.95
N THR A 108 14.08 30.13 -13.68
CA THR A 108 12.82 29.52 -13.26
C THR A 108 13.00 28.76 -11.94
N ALA A 109 14.11 28.04 -11.75
CA ALA A 109 14.41 27.36 -10.48
C ALA A 109 14.43 28.33 -9.28
N VAL A 110 15.13 29.47 -9.40
CA VAL A 110 15.15 30.49 -8.33
C VAL A 110 13.75 31.07 -8.05
N GLN A 111 12.94 31.26 -9.10
CA GLN A 111 11.55 31.70 -8.92
C GLN A 111 10.71 30.66 -8.18
N MET A 112 10.90 29.38 -8.49
CA MET A 112 10.20 28.28 -7.80
C MET A 112 10.68 28.12 -6.36
N ASP A 113 11.94 28.40 -6.05
CA ASP A 113 12.46 28.40 -4.67
C ASP A 113 11.79 29.47 -3.82
N ALA A 114 11.56 30.66 -4.38
CA ALA A 114 10.91 31.77 -3.69
C ALA A 114 9.46 31.48 -3.27
N VAL A 115 8.83 30.49 -3.90
CA VAL A 115 7.46 30.05 -3.58
C VAL A 115 7.44 28.71 -2.83
N GLY A 116 8.60 28.17 -2.42
CA GLY A 116 8.66 26.91 -1.70
C GLY A 116 8.27 25.69 -2.54
N ALA A 117 8.67 25.68 -3.82
CA ALA A 117 8.46 24.56 -4.74
C ALA A 117 9.78 23.80 -5.03
N ALA A 118 10.72 23.78 -4.10
CA ALA A 118 11.92 22.94 -4.18
C ALA A 118 11.65 21.55 -3.58
N PRO A 119 12.45 20.52 -3.89
CA PRO A 119 12.37 19.23 -3.21
C PRO A 119 12.36 19.38 -1.69
N GLY A 120 11.51 18.62 -1.01
CA GLY A 120 11.32 18.63 0.45
C GLY A 120 10.24 19.57 0.97
N PHE A 121 9.74 20.52 0.16
CA PHE A 121 8.64 21.38 0.59
C PHE A 121 7.28 20.69 0.49
N PHE A 122 6.40 21.02 1.44
CA PHE A 122 5.03 20.54 1.47
C PHE A 122 4.11 21.40 0.59
N CYS A 123 3.19 20.75 -0.11
CA CYS A 123 2.18 21.39 -0.94
C CYS A 123 0.74 21.08 -0.50
N ASP A 124 0.56 20.51 0.70
CA ASP A 124 -0.75 20.13 1.22
C ASP A 124 -1.68 21.35 1.37
N GLU A 125 -2.94 21.20 0.92
CA GLU A 125 -3.96 22.25 1.03
C GLU A 125 -4.14 22.71 2.49
N ASP A 126 -3.92 21.83 3.45
CA ASP A 126 -4.07 22.09 4.88
C ASP A 126 -3.00 23.01 5.43
N VAL A 127 -1.92 23.22 4.67
CA VAL A 127 -0.73 23.96 5.11
C VAL A 127 -0.47 25.18 4.24
N VAL A 128 -0.58 25.04 2.92
CA VAL A 128 -0.34 26.12 1.95
C VAL A 128 -1.63 26.73 1.39
N GLY A 129 -2.79 26.22 1.82
CA GLY A 129 -4.09 26.63 1.30
C GLY A 129 -4.33 26.12 -0.12
N THR A 130 -5.39 26.64 -0.75
CA THR A 130 -5.81 26.25 -2.11
C THR A 130 -4.68 26.35 -3.12
N ASN A 131 -4.29 25.18 -3.62
CA ASN A 131 -3.30 24.99 -4.68
C ASN A 131 -3.65 23.70 -5.45
N SER A 132 -3.19 23.58 -6.69
CA SER A 132 -3.60 22.47 -7.55
C SER A 132 -3.09 21.11 -7.06
N ILE A 133 -1.95 21.06 -6.36
CA ILE A 133 -1.34 19.82 -5.89
C ILE A 133 -2.19 19.20 -4.78
N GLY A 134 -2.47 19.96 -3.72
CA GLY A 134 -3.30 19.51 -2.59
C GLY A 134 -4.73 19.17 -3.03
N MET A 135 -5.31 19.96 -3.92
CA MET A 135 -6.63 19.67 -4.49
C MET A 135 -6.63 18.38 -5.33
N ALA A 136 -5.63 18.17 -6.20
CA ALA A 136 -5.52 16.94 -6.99
C ALA A 136 -5.32 15.70 -6.12
N ALA A 137 -4.51 15.80 -5.06
CA ALA A 137 -4.30 14.74 -4.09
C ALA A 137 -5.61 14.37 -3.37
N SER A 138 -6.32 15.38 -2.83
CA SER A 138 -7.58 15.20 -2.10
C SER A 138 -8.69 14.63 -2.99
N ALA A 139 -8.81 15.12 -4.22
CA ALA A 139 -9.79 14.65 -5.19
C ALA A 139 -9.40 13.30 -5.84
N ARG A 140 -8.15 12.86 -5.67
CA ARG A 140 -7.56 11.70 -6.38
C ARG A 140 -7.76 11.79 -7.89
N GLY A 141 -7.61 13.00 -8.43
CA GLY A 141 -8.00 13.35 -9.79
C GLY A 141 -7.20 14.52 -10.35
N SER A 142 -7.80 15.27 -11.26
CA SER A 142 -7.20 16.46 -11.84
C SER A 142 -7.63 17.72 -11.10
N SER A 143 -6.73 18.71 -11.03
CA SER A 143 -7.03 20.05 -10.53
C SER A 143 -6.34 21.09 -11.40
N LEU A 144 -7.00 22.23 -11.56
CA LEU A 144 -6.45 23.45 -12.14
C LEU A 144 -6.68 24.57 -11.13
N VAL A 145 -5.62 25.35 -10.84
CA VAL A 145 -5.72 26.56 -10.03
C VAL A 145 -4.96 27.66 -10.75
N ARG A 146 -5.65 28.76 -11.06
CA ARG A 146 -5.13 29.92 -11.77
C ARG A 146 -4.75 31.01 -10.77
N GLY A 147 -3.86 31.93 -11.14
CA GLY A 147 -3.30 32.96 -10.25
C GLY A 147 -4.22 33.42 -9.11
N PHE A 148 -5.32 34.10 -9.44
CA PHE A 148 -6.27 34.64 -8.45
C PHE A 148 -7.04 33.58 -7.63
N GLU A 149 -7.10 32.33 -8.11
CA GLU A 149 -7.72 31.17 -7.47
C GLU A 149 -6.85 30.56 -6.36
N HIS A 150 -5.54 30.78 -6.37
CA HIS A 150 -4.66 30.32 -5.30
C HIS A 150 -5.03 30.98 -3.96
N TYR A 151 -5.00 30.26 -2.83
CA TYR A 151 -5.29 30.90 -1.55
C TYR A 151 -4.17 31.86 -1.16
N ALA A 152 -2.92 31.39 -1.15
CA ALA A 152 -1.76 32.19 -0.77
C ALA A 152 -1.40 33.26 -1.80
N ASP A 153 -1.12 34.48 -1.34
CA ASP A 153 -0.76 35.62 -2.19
C ASP A 153 0.53 35.38 -2.98
N VAL A 154 1.47 34.63 -2.40
CA VAL A 154 2.74 34.30 -3.05
C VAL A 154 2.55 33.51 -4.35
N PHE A 155 1.44 32.77 -4.52
CA PHE A 155 1.19 31.96 -5.71
C PHE A 155 0.38 32.68 -6.79
N THR A 156 -0.10 33.90 -6.57
CA THR A 156 -1.11 34.50 -7.45
C THR A 156 -0.60 34.91 -8.84
N HIS A 157 0.71 34.80 -9.06
CA HIS A 157 1.36 35.02 -10.35
C HIS A 157 1.55 33.71 -11.14
N LEU A 158 1.09 32.58 -10.61
CA LEU A 158 1.28 31.25 -11.17
C LEU A 158 -0.06 30.66 -11.63
N THR A 159 -0.02 29.89 -12.71
CA THR A 159 -1.11 28.99 -13.08
C THR A 159 -0.59 27.57 -12.95
N CYS A 160 -1.37 26.69 -12.33
CA CYS A 160 -0.94 25.36 -11.95
C CYS A 160 -1.97 24.32 -12.40
N ALA A 161 -1.52 23.29 -13.10
CA ALA A 161 -2.31 22.10 -13.42
C ALA A 161 -1.69 20.89 -12.73
N SER A 162 -2.52 20.04 -12.14
CA SER A 162 -2.08 18.86 -11.41
C SER A 162 -2.96 17.66 -11.67
N ARG A 163 -2.39 16.46 -11.53
CA ARG A 163 -3.14 15.20 -11.58
C ARG A 163 -2.52 14.17 -10.66
N ALA A 164 -3.37 13.48 -9.91
CA ALA A 164 -2.98 12.36 -9.07
C ALA A 164 -2.47 11.17 -9.90
N VAL A 165 -1.36 10.59 -9.46
CA VAL A 165 -0.84 9.30 -9.91
C VAL A 165 -1.36 8.24 -8.94
N LEU A 166 -2.20 7.34 -9.46
CA LEU A 166 -2.76 6.25 -8.68
C LEU A 166 -2.00 4.96 -8.96
N ASP A 167 -1.82 4.14 -7.94
CA ASP A 167 -1.35 2.78 -8.11
C ASP A 167 -2.41 2.00 -8.92
N PRO A 168 -2.04 1.42 -10.07
CA PRO A 168 -3.03 0.84 -10.98
C PRO A 168 -3.71 -0.42 -10.44
N PHE A 169 -3.20 -1.02 -9.36
CA PHE A 169 -3.75 -2.24 -8.77
C PHE A 169 -4.59 -1.96 -7.53
N THR A 170 -4.08 -1.13 -6.63
CA THR A 170 -4.76 -0.80 -5.37
C THR A 170 -5.66 0.44 -5.47
N GLY A 171 -5.47 1.22 -6.54
CA GLY A 171 -6.06 2.54 -6.70
C GLY A 171 -5.46 3.61 -5.78
N GLN A 172 -4.61 3.26 -4.81
CA GLN A 172 -4.09 4.19 -3.80
C GLN A 172 -3.31 5.35 -4.44
N LEU A 173 -3.32 6.51 -3.78
CA LEU A 173 -2.51 7.65 -4.20
C LEU A 173 -1.03 7.32 -4.03
N LEU A 174 -0.27 7.34 -5.12
CA LEU A 174 1.20 7.25 -5.08
C LEU A 174 1.81 8.65 -4.97
N GLY A 175 1.20 9.63 -5.62
CA GLY A 175 1.68 11.01 -5.64
C GLY A 175 0.90 11.87 -6.62
N VAL A 176 1.43 13.05 -6.94
CA VAL A 176 0.84 14.02 -7.86
C VAL A 176 1.90 14.49 -8.84
N VAL A 177 1.53 14.61 -10.11
CA VAL A 177 2.30 15.37 -11.10
C VAL A 177 1.71 16.77 -11.19
N ASN A 178 2.58 17.78 -11.18
CA ASN A 178 2.20 19.18 -11.32
C ASN A 178 3.00 19.85 -12.43
N LEU A 179 2.34 20.72 -13.18
CA LEU A 179 2.95 21.70 -14.06
C LEU A 179 2.54 23.09 -13.58
N THR A 180 3.55 23.88 -13.20
CA THR A 180 3.41 25.27 -12.74
C THR A 180 4.03 26.19 -13.78
N VAL A 181 3.29 27.23 -14.19
CA VAL A 181 3.75 28.19 -15.21
C VAL A 181 3.52 29.62 -14.74
N ALA A 182 4.52 30.49 -14.92
CA ALA A 182 4.47 31.91 -14.56
C ALA A 182 4.02 32.83 -15.73
N ASP A 183 3.84 32.25 -16.92
CA ASP A 183 3.38 32.93 -18.13
C ASP A 183 1.89 32.69 -18.38
N GLN A 184 1.26 33.54 -19.20
CA GLN A 184 -0.11 33.32 -19.68
C GLN A 184 -0.09 32.23 -20.75
N VAL A 185 -0.49 31.02 -20.37
CA VAL A 185 -0.57 29.85 -21.25
C VAL A 185 -1.96 29.22 -21.22
N SER A 186 -2.30 28.48 -22.27
CA SER A 186 -3.53 27.70 -22.31
C SER A 186 -3.51 26.62 -21.22
N TRP A 187 -4.34 26.80 -20.20
CA TRP A 187 -4.54 25.84 -19.11
C TRP A 187 -5.02 24.46 -19.61
N GLN A 188 -5.69 24.40 -20.76
CA GLN A 188 -6.09 23.15 -21.41
C GLN A 188 -4.87 22.34 -21.87
N LEU A 189 -3.86 23.01 -22.42
CA LEU A 189 -2.60 22.37 -22.80
C LEU A 189 -1.84 21.89 -21.57
N MET A 190 -1.82 22.69 -20.49
CA MET A 190 -1.21 22.29 -19.23
C MET A 190 -1.84 21.01 -18.66
N ALA A 191 -3.18 20.96 -18.62
CA ALA A 191 -3.91 19.78 -18.17
C ALA A 191 -3.66 18.56 -19.06
N ALA A 192 -3.55 18.74 -20.38
CA ALA A 192 -3.23 17.66 -21.31
C ALA A 192 -1.81 17.10 -21.11
N LEU A 193 -0.81 17.98 -20.92
CA LEU A 193 0.57 17.58 -20.66
C LEU A 193 0.71 16.81 -19.35
N VAL A 194 0.13 17.32 -18.27
CA VAL A 194 0.10 16.62 -16.98
C VAL A 194 -0.64 15.27 -17.10
N GLY A 195 -1.76 15.25 -17.83
CA GLY A 195 -2.50 14.01 -18.12
C GLY A 195 -1.66 12.98 -18.86
N ARG A 196 -0.87 13.41 -19.85
CA ARG A 196 0.06 12.55 -20.60
C ARG A 196 1.14 11.97 -19.68
N VAL A 197 1.79 12.79 -18.86
CA VAL A 197 2.82 12.32 -17.92
C VAL A 197 2.24 11.27 -16.96
N VAL A 198 1.07 11.53 -16.37
CA VAL A 198 0.43 10.56 -15.46
C VAL A 198 0.06 9.27 -16.18
N HIS A 199 -0.45 9.35 -17.41
CA HIS A 199 -0.76 8.16 -18.20
C HIS A 199 0.48 7.32 -18.49
N GLU A 200 1.57 7.93 -18.97
CA GLU A 200 2.85 7.25 -19.22
C GLU A 200 3.45 6.65 -17.94
N THR A 201 3.35 7.38 -16.82
CA THR A 201 3.78 6.90 -15.49
C THR A 201 3.00 5.64 -15.08
N GLN A 202 1.67 5.68 -15.15
CA GLN A 202 0.83 4.55 -14.78
C GLN A 202 0.99 3.36 -15.73
N GLN A 203 1.20 3.62 -17.03
CA GLN A 203 1.49 2.57 -18.00
C GLN A 203 2.82 1.88 -17.67
N ARG A 204 3.86 2.65 -17.34
CA ARG A 204 5.16 2.09 -16.93
C ARG A 204 5.07 1.26 -15.65
N LEU A 205 4.21 1.67 -14.70
CA LEU A 205 3.91 0.88 -13.50
C LEU A 205 3.20 -0.44 -13.82
N LEU A 206 2.28 -0.44 -14.78
CA LEU A 206 1.59 -1.63 -15.27
C LEU A 206 2.56 -2.58 -16.00
N ASP A 207 3.36 -2.04 -16.92
CA ASP A 207 4.32 -2.80 -17.73
C ASP A 207 5.34 -3.50 -16.83
N GLU A 208 5.86 -2.80 -15.81
CA GLU A 208 6.79 -3.34 -14.83
C GLU A 208 6.19 -4.48 -13.99
N ALA A 209 4.92 -4.36 -13.59
CA ALA A 209 4.24 -5.43 -12.89
C ALA A 209 4.04 -6.66 -13.81
N GLY A 210 3.75 -6.43 -15.10
CA GLY A 210 3.67 -7.49 -16.11
C GLY A 210 5.03 -8.17 -16.34
N ALA A 211 6.11 -7.40 -16.46
CA ALA A 211 7.46 -7.91 -16.61
C ALA A 211 7.89 -8.75 -15.40
N ARG A 212 7.65 -8.24 -14.18
CA ARG A 212 7.90 -8.98 -12.94
C ARG A 212 7.10 -10.28 -12.84
N SER A 213 5.80 -10.23 -13.15
CA SER A 213 4.95 -11.44 -13.18
C SER A 213 5.48 -12.47 -14.18
N ARG A 214 5.97 -12.01 -15.34
CA ARG A 214 6.58 -12.87 -16.35
C ARG A 214 7.88 -13.51 -15.86
N VAL A 215 8.79 -12.75 -15.26
CA VAL A 215 10.02 -13.29 -14.67
C VAL A 215 9.71 -14.33 -13.60
N LEU A 216 8.76 -14.04 -12.70
CA LEU A 216 8.33 -14.98 -11.68
C LEU A 216 7.78 -16.27 -12.29
N TYR A 217 6.93 -16.15 -13.31
CA TYR A 217 6.34 -17.29 -14.02
C TYR A 217 7.39 -18.12 -14.76
N GLU A 218 8.34 -17.48 -15.46
CA GLU A 218 9.42 -18.18 -16.16
C GLU A 218 10.33 -18.92 -15.17
N THR A 219 10.68 -18.30 -14.04
CA THR A 219 11.42 -18.94 -12.94
C THR A 219 10.65 -20.12 -12.36
N PHE A 220 9.33 -19.97 -12.14
CA PHE A 220 8.46 -21.06 -11.71
C PHE A 220 8.46 -22.23 -12.71
N LEU A 221 8.33 -21.96 -14.01
CA LEU A 221 8.35 -23.01 -15.03
C LEU A 221 9.69 -23.77 -15.05
N GLN A 222 10.81 -23.08 -14.87
CA GLN A 222 12.13 -23.71 -14.78
C GLN A 222 12.26 -24.57 -13.52
N ALA A 223 11.85 -24.04 -12.37
CA ALA A 223 11.85 -24.78 -11.10
C ALA A 223 10.94 -26.00 -11.16
N ARG A 224 9.73 -25.85 -11.72
CA ARG A 224 8.76 -26.95 -11.94
C ARG A 224 9.36 -28.09 -12.75
N ARG A 225 10.17 -27.79 -13.79
CA ARG A 225 10.83 -28.83 -14.61
C ARG A 225 11.87 -29.64 -13.82
N ARG A 226 12.50 -29.05 -12.80
CA ARG A 226 13.54 -29.68 -11.98
C ARG A 226 13.03 -30.23 -10.65
N ALA A 227 11.84 -29.84 -10.22
CA ALA A 227 11.31 -30.16 -8.90
C ALA A 227 10.91 -31.63 -8.78
N LYS A 228 11.38 -32.29 -7.72
CA LYS A 228 10.93 -33.63 -7.29
C LYS A 228 9.72 -33.59 -6.33
N GLY A 229 9.26 -32.39 -5.96
CA GLY A 229 8.24 -32.18 -4.93
C GLY A 229 7.37 -30.95 -5.20
N ALA A 230 6.69 -30.49 -4.16
CA ALA A 230 5.82 -29.33 -4.21
C ALA A 230 6.65 -28.04 -4.35
N VAL A 231 6.30 -27.20 -5.33
CA VAL A 231 6.93 -25.90 -5.54
C VAL A 231 5.86 -24.86 -5.86
N ALA A 232 6.05 -23.66 -5.33
CA ALA A 232 5.27 -22.48 -5.65
C ALA A 232 6.20 -21.31 -6.00
N ALA A 233 5.67 -20.34 -6.73
CA ALA A 233 6.27 -19.02 -6.88
C ALA A 233 5.21 -17.98 -6.51
N VAL A 234 5.58 -16.99 -5.71
CA VAL A 234 4.64 -16.03 -5.12
C VAL A 234 5.21 -14.61 -5.13
N ASP A 235 4.34 -13.64 -5.39
CA ASP A 235 4.59 -12.21 -5.16
C ASP A 235 3.35 -11.56 -4.51
N GLY A 236 3.36 -10.23 -4.38
CA GLY A 236 2.25 -9.47 -3.81
C GLY A 236 0.92 -9.56 -4.56
N SER A 237 0.89 -10.15 -5.75
CA SER A 237 -0.25 -10.19 -6.68
C SER A 237 -0.55 -11.59 -7.27
N SER A 238 0.45 -12.46 -7.39
CA SER A 238 0.41 -13.71 -8.13
C SER A 238 0.88 -14.89 -7.27
N LEU A 239 0.26 -16.06 -7.50
CA LEU A 239 0.68 -17.34 -6.92
C LEU A 239 0.62 -18.42 -8.01
N TYR A 240 1.77 -19.01 -8.31
CA TYR A 240 1.90 -20.15 -9.22
C TYR A 240 2.26 -21.38 -8.41
N VAL A 241 1.56 -22.50 -8.61
CA VAL A 241 1.80 -23.73 -7.86
C VAL A 241 1.79 -24.91 -8.82
N ASN A 242 2.69 -25.88 -8.63
CA ASN A 242 2.67 -27.12 -9.39
C ASN A 242 1.62 -28.11 -8.84
N ALA A 243 1.35 -29.20 -9.57
CA ALA A 243 0.35 -30.20 -9.17
C ALA A 243 0.62 -30.87 -7.81
N ALA A 244 1.88 -30.91 -7.36
CA ALA A 244 2.20 -31.43 -6.02
C ALA A 244 1.91 -30.40 -4.93
N GLY A 245 2.24 -29.13 -5.17
CA GLY A 245 2.00 -28.02 -4.25
C GLY A 245 0.53 -27.65 -4.14
N SER A 246 -0.30 -27.87 -5.17
CA SER A 246 -1.74 -27.58 -5.09
C SER A 246 -2.51 -28.45 -4.08
N ARG A 247 -1.87 -29.48 -3.53
CA ARG A 247 -2.38 -30.27 -2.40
C ARG A 247 -2.07 -29.65 -1.04
N LEU A 248 -1.11 -28.73 -0.98
CA LEU A 248 -0.59 -28.12 0.23
C LEU A 248 -0.94 -26.63 0.33
N VAL A 249 -1.03 -25.94 -0.82
CA VAL A 249 -1.22 -24.50 -0.92
C VAL A 249 -2.53 -24.21 -1.64
N ALA A 250 -3.45 -23.52 -0.96
CA ALA A 250 -4.68 -22.99 -1.55
C ALA A 250 -4.43 -21.61 -2.20
N SER A 251 -5.33 -21.20 -3.10
CA SER A 251 -5.25 -19.85 -3.69
C SER A 251 -5.38 -18.72 -2.66
N THR A 252 -6.05 -18.98 -1.53
CA THR A 252 -6.20 -18.06 -0.39
C THR A 252 -4.91 -17.88 0.41
N ASP A 253 -3.95 -18.81 0.30
CA ASP A 253 -2.70 -18.75 1.06
C ASP A 253 -1.67 -17.77 0.47
N ARG A 254 -1.99 -17.11 -0.66
CA ARG A 254 -1.06 -16.21 -1.36
C ARG A 254 -0.49 -15.12 -0.46
N GLU A 255 -1.35 -14.41 0.27
CA GLU A 255 -0.92 -13.29 1.12
C GLU A 255 -0.08 -13.79 2.31
N THR A 256 -0.50 -14.89 2.94
CA THR A 256 0.25 -15.55 4.01
C THR A 256 1.62 -16.02 3.54
N LEU A 257 1.69 -16.69 2.38
CA LEU A 257 2.93 -17.21 1.82
C LEU A 257 3.87 -16.08 1.39
N TRP A 258 3.33 -14.98 0.86
CA TRP A 258 4.11 -13.79 0.51
C TRP A 258 4.67 -13.09 1.76
N ALA A 259 3.83 -12.84 2.77
CA ALA A 259 4.25 -12.23 4.02
C ALA A 259 5.31 -13.09 4.74
N TRP A 260 5.11 -14.41 4.77
CA TRP A 260 6.10 -15.36 5.29
C TRP A 260 7.42 -15.22 4.55
N ALA A 261 7.43 -15.26 3.21
CA ALA A 261 8.66 -15.11 2.44
C ALA A 261 9.37 -13.76 2.71
N GLN A 262 8.61 -12.66 2.79
CA GLN A 262 9.14 -11.32 3.12
C GLN A 262 9.84 -11.29 4.49
N HIS A 263 9.22 -11.87 5.52
CA HIS A 263 9.81 -11.95 6.85
C HIS A 263 11.13 -12.72 6.88
N ARG A 264 11.33 -13.67 5.96
CA ARG A 264 12.57 -14.44 5.84
C ARG A 264 13.70 -13.69 5.14
N GLY A 265 13.50 -12.42 4.80
CA GLY A 265 14.54 -11.56 4.26
C GLY A 265 14.76 -11.74 2.75
N VAL A 266 13.78 -12.25 2.00
CA VAL A 266 13.83 -12.20 0.53
C VAL A 266 13.88 -10.76 0.00
N GLY A 267 13.58 -9.75 0.83
CA GLY A 267 13.80 -8.33 0.54
C GLY A 267 15.26 -7.90 0.44
N GLY A 268 16.22 -8.73 0.86
CA GLY A 268 17.65 -8.45 0.78
C GLY A 268 18.25 -8.79 -0.59
N ALA A 269 19.25 -8.01 -1.03
CA ALA A 269 19.92 -8.17 -2.32
C ALA A 269 20.89 -9.37 -2.39
N ASP A 270 20.94 -10.24 -1.38
CA ASP A 270 21.94 -11.31 -1.26
C ASP A 270 21.60 -12.57 -2.07
N GLY A 271 20.39 -12.66 -2.64
CA GLY A 271 20.00 -13.73 -3.56
C GLY A 271 19.97 -15.14 -2.93
N ALA A 272 20.20 -15.25 -1.62
CA ALA A 272 20.47 -16.52 -0.96
C ALA A 272 19.18 -17.26 -0.58
N ALA A 273 19.17 -18.58 -0.78
CA ALA A 273 18.12 -19.44 -0.28
C ALA A 273 18.08 -19.42 1.25
N ARG A 274 16.86 -19.34 1.80
CA ARG A 274 16.61 -19.35 3.24
C ARG A 274 16.30 -20.79 3.68
N PRO A 275 16.82 -21.24 4.85
CA PRO A 275 16.71 -22.63 5.31
C PRO A 275 15.25 -23.10 5.48
N ALA A 276 14.97 -24.37 5.72
CA ALA A 276 13.57 -24.79 5.90
C ALA A 276 12.96 -24.22 7.20
N GLU A 277 11.81 -23.55 7.10
CA GLU A 277 11.00 -23.12 8.25
C GLU A 277 9.52 -23.41 7.99
N PRO A 278 8.72 -23.68 9.03
CA PRO A 278 7.30 -23.94 8.87
C PRO A 278 6.55 -22.68 8.42
N VAL A 279 5.63 -22.85 7.47
CA VAL A 279 4.64 -21.86 7.08
C VAL A 279 3.24 -22.38 7.42
N GLU A 280 2.44 -21.56 8.10
CA GLU A 280 1.06 -21.87 8.43
C GLU A 280 0.15 -21.61 7.22
N LEU A 281 -0.28 -22.68 6.55
CA LEU A 281 -1.19 -22.63 5.39
C LEU A 281 -2.59 -23.13 5.78
N ALA A 282 -3.59 -22.87 4.94
CA ALA A 282 -4.96 -23.34 5.18
C ALA A 282 -5.07 -24.87 5.34
N ALA A 283 -4.17 -25.64 4.70
CA ALA A 283 -4.10 -27.09 4.82
C ALA A 283 -3.36 -27.58 6.10
N GLY A 284 -2.74 -26.67 6.85
CA GLY A 284 -1.90 -26.95 8.01
C GLY A 284 -0.45 -26.47 7.82
N PRO A 285 0.38 -26.55 8.87
CA PRO A 285 1.78 -26.16 8.81
C PRO A 285 2.57 -27.08 7.88
N VAL A 286 3.42 -26.50 7.04
CA VAL A 286 4.31 -27.22 6.13
C VAL A 286 5.70 -26.61 6.16
N ASP A 287 6.75 -27.44 6.23
CA ASP A 287 8.12 -26.96 6.12
C ASP A 287 8.41 -26.47 4.70
N ALA A 288 8.93 -25.26 4.60
CA ALA A 288 9.20 -24.62 3.33
C ALA A 288 10.56 -23.91 3.33
N GLU A 289 11.26 -24.03 2.21
CA GLU A 289 12.43 -23.22 1.86
C GLU A 289 12.01 -22.16 0.87
N CYS A 290 12.59 -20.96 0.97
CA CYS A 290 12.35 -19.91 -0.02
C CYS A 290 13.64 -19.33 -0.56
N GLU A 291 13.67 -19.04 -1.86
CA GLU A 291 14.72 -18.29 -2.52
C GLU A 291 14.13 -17.04 -3.19
N PRO A 292 14.78 -15.87 -3.07
CA PRO A 292 14.32 -14.65 -3.73
C PRO A 292 14.43 -14.80 -5.25
N VAL A 293 13.40 -14.36 -5.97
CA VAL A 293 13.45 -14.18 -7.43
C VAL A 293 13.78 -12.72 -7.69
N VAL A 294 14.92 -12.46 -8.30
CA VAL A 294 15.46 -11.11 -8.51
C VAL A 294 15.66 -10.87 -10.00
N ASP A 295 15.29 -9.70 -10.49
CA ASP A 295 15.57 -9.24 -11.85
C ASP A 295 16.21 -7.86 -11.81
N GLY A 296 17.36 -7.69 -12.49
CA GLY A 296 18.11 -6.43 -12.47
C GLY A 296 18.45 -5.89 -11.08
N GLY A 297 18.60 -6.75 -10.06
CA GLY A 297 18.86 -6.34 -8.67
C GLY A 297 17.62 -5.94 -7.85
N ARG A 298 16.40 -6.05 -8.41
CA ARG A 298 15.14 -5.79 -7.70
C ARG A 298 14.41 -7.09 -7.38
N LEU A 299 13.83 -7.18 -6.18
CA LEU A 299 12.99 -8.32 -5.79
C LEU A 299 11.71 -8.37 -6.64
N VAL A 300 11.52 -9.48 -7.33
CA VAL A 300 10.33 -9.80 -8.14
C VAL A 300 9.32 -10.59 -7.32
N GLY A 301 9.79 -11.58 -6.57
CA GLY A 301 8.96 -12.49 -5.78
C GLY A 301 9.81 -13.52 -5.05
N ALA A 302 9.21 -14.62 -4.64
CA ALA A 302 9.92 -15.74 -4.01
C ALA A 302 9.53 -17.06 -4.67
N LEU A 303 10.51 -17.95 -4.86
CA LEU A 303 10.26 -19.35 -5.15
C LEU A 303 10.28 -20.13 -3.84
N VAL A 304 9.23 -20.91 -3.61
CA VAL A 304 9.03 -21.70 -2.38
C VAL A 304 9.05 -23.18 -2.71
N ARG A 305 9.90 -23.94 -2.03
CA ARG A 305 9.98 -25.40 -2.13
C ARG A 305 9.45 -25.98 -0.83
N PHE A 306 8.43 -26.84 -0.94
CA PHE A 306 7.83 -27.48 0.22
C PHE A 306 8.43 -28.86 0.42
N SER A 307 8.88 -29.12 1.63
CA SER A 307 9.26 -30.43 2.08
C SER A 307 8.08 -31.01 2.85
N PRO A 308 7.60 -32.22 2.51
CA PRO A 308 6.66 -32.89 3.40
C PRO A 308 7.38 -33.07 4.75
N SER A 309 6.82 -32.51 5.83
CA SER A 309 7.39 -32.73 7.16
C SER A 309 7.52 -34.24 7.38
N PRO A 310 8.69 -34.74 7.80
CA PRO A 310 8.86 -36.17 8.03
C PRO A 310 7.83 -36.65 9.06
N PRO A 311 7.26 -37.86 8.92
CA PRO A 311 6.52 -38.47 10.02
C PRO A 311 7.49 -38.57 11.20
N THR A 312 7.20 -37.85 12.28
CA THR A 312 8.06 -37.77 13.45
C THR A 312 8.19 -39.15 14.07
N SER A 313 9.26 -39.86 13.72
CA SER A 313 9.62 -41.17 14.25
C SER A 313 10.60 -40.99 15.41
N ALA A 314 10.13 -41.39 16.60
CA ALA A 314 10.89 -41.83 17.77
C ALA A 314 11.82 -40.82 18.47
N ALA A 315 11.30 -40.25 19.56
CA ALA A 315 12.05 -40.03 20.80
C ALA A 315 11.07 -40.08 21.99
N ASP A 316 11.26 -41.11 22.82
CA ASP A 316 10.93 -41.29 24.24
C ASP A 316 9.61 -40.75 24.84
N GLY A 317 8.78 -41.69 25.29
CA GLY A 317 8.44 -41.79 26.71
C GLY A 317 7.51 -40.75 27.34
N GLN A 318 6.74 -39.99 26.57
CA GLN A 318 5.58 -39.27 27.11
C GLN A 318 4.31 -39.87 26.55
N ASP A 319 3.47 -40.35 27.47
CA ASP A 319 2.13 -40.88 27.19
C ASP A 319 1.43 -40.09 26.10
N GLY A 320 0.79 -40.81 25.16
CA GLY A 320 0.06 -40.21 24.04
C GLY A 320 -0.93 -39.12 24.47
N TRP A 321 -1.37 -39.15 25.73
CA TRP A 321 -2.20 -38.14 26.37
C TRP A 321 -1.57 -36.75 26.47
N GLY A 322 -0.26 -36.65 26.71
CA GLY A 322 0.47 -35.36 26.74
C GLY A 322 0.51 -34.66 25.38
N ARG A 323 0.28 -35.41 24.28
CA ARG A 323 0.22 -34.90 22.90
C ARG A 323 -1.15 -34.37 22.50
N LEU A 324 -2.15 -34.50 23.37
CA LEU A 324 -3.49 -33.95 23.14
C LEU A 324 -3.54 -32.48 23.55
N THR A 325 -4.05 -31.64 22.64
CA THR A 325 -4.34 -30.24 22.94
C THR A 325 -5.43 -30.12 24.02
N GLY A 326 -5.58 -28.95 24.66
CA GLY A 326 -6.60 -28.74 25.69
C GLY A 326 -8.02 -29.09 25.20
N SER A 327 -8.34 -28.72 23.96
CA SER A 327 -9.62 -29.03 23.32
C SER A 327 -9.79 -30.52 23.01
N GLU A 328 -8.73 -31.19 22.56
CA GLU A 328 -8.74 -32.65 22.32
C GLU A 328 -8.92 -33.43 23.63
N ARG A 329 -8.29 -32.99 24.73
CA ARG A 329 -8.49 -33.59 26.06
C ARG A 329 -9.93 -33.43 26.55
N GLY A 330 -10.52 -32.24 26.37
CA GLY A 330 -11.92 -31.99 26.71
C GLY A 330 -12.89 -32.88 25.92
N VAL A 331 -12.65 -33.07 24.62
CA VAL A 331 -13.43 -34.00 23.78
C VAL A 331 -13.23 -35.46 24.22
N ALA A 332 -11.99 -35.88 24.46
CA ALA A 332 -11.66 -37.24 24.88
C ALA A 332 -12.31 -37.61 26.22
N GLN A 333 -12.31 -36.69 27.20
CA GLN A 333 -12.92 -36.88 28.51
C GLN A 333 -14.45 -37.03 28.44
N LEU A 334 -15.12 -36.18 27.67
CA LEU A 334 -16.58 -36.28 27.50
C LEU A 334 -16.98 -37.57 26.77
N VAL A 335 -16.22 -37.96 25.76
CA VAL A 335 -16.49 -39.21 25.02
C VAL A 335 -16.20 -40.44 25.89
N ALA A 336 -15.15 -40.43 26.71
CA ALA A 336 -14.84 -41.48 27.68
C ALA A 336 -15.89 -41.60 28.81
N ALA A 337 -16.54 -40.49 29.16
CA ALA A 337 -17.66 -40.46 30.11
C ALA A 337 -19.00 -40.94 29.50
N GLY A 338 -19.02 -41.37 28.24
CA GLY A 338 -20.19 -41.96 27.59
C GLY A 338 -21.06 -40.99 26.77
N TYR A 339 -20.70 -39.70 26.68
CA TYR A 339 -21.47 -38.74 25.90
C TYR A 339 -21.34 -38.97 24.39
N THR A 340 -22.45 -38.86 23.67
CA THR A 340 -22.47 -38.88 22.20
C THR A 340 -21.82 -37.61 21.62
N ASN A 341 -21.45 -37.63 20.33
CA ASN A 341 -20.75 -36.48 19.72
C ASN A 341 -21.62 -35.21 19.71
N ARG A 342 -22.95 -35.33 19.63
CA ARG A 342 -23.88 -34.19 19.76
C ARG A 342 -23.92 -33.63 21.17
N GLU A 343 -23.91 -34.48 22.19
CA GLU A 343 -23.93 -34.04 23.60
C GLU A 343 -22.59 -33.45 24.04
N ALA A 344 -21.48 -34.04 23.59
CA ALA A 344 -20.14 -33.50 23.81
C ALA A 344 -19.98 -32.13 23.12
N ALA A 345 -20.50 -31.98 21.90
CA ALA A 345 -20.52 -30.72 21.18
C ALA A 345 -21.31 -29.63 21.91
N ALA A 346 -22.50 -29.96 22.42
CA ALA A 346 -23.32 -29.05 23.22
C ALA A 346 -22.62 -28.61 24.52
N LYS A 347 -21.88 -29.51 25.19
CA LYS A 347 -21.14 -29.20 26.42
C LYS A 347 -19.89 -28.36 26.18
N LEU A 348 -19.27 -28.49 25.02
CA LEU A 348 -18.07 -27.72 24.63
C LEU A 348 -18.41 -26.45 23.83
N LEU A 349 -19.70 -26.18 23.58
CA LEU A 349 -20.17 -25.06 22.74
C LEU A 349 -19.57 -25.07 21.32
N VAL A 350 -19.42 -26.26 20.73
CA VAL A 350 -18.90 -26.46 19.36
C VAL A 350 -19.90 -27.26 18.51
N SER A 351 -19.63 -27.43 17.22
CA SER A 351 -20.49 -28.25 16.34
C SER A 351 -20.20 -29.75 16.51
N PRO A 352 -21.18 -30.65 16.25
CA PRO A 352 -20.95 -32.10 16.24
C PRO A 352 -19.85 -32.54 15.26
N HIS A 353 -19.72 -31.85 14.11
CA HIS A 353 -18.66 -32.11 13.14
C HIS A 353 -17.26 -31.74 13.67
N THR A 354 -17.18 -30.74 14.55
CA THR A 354 -15.94 -30.37 15.24
C THR A 354 -15.51 -31.48 16.20
N VAL A 355 -16.46 -32.12 16.89
CA VAL A 355 -16.18 -33.29 17.75
C VAL A 355 -15.74 -34.50 16.93
N ASP A 356 -16.39 -34.79 15.79
CA ASP A 356 -15.95 -35.87 14.87
C ASP A 356 -14.54 -35.63 14.32
N TYR A 357 -14.23 -34.38 14.00
CA TYR A 357 -12.90 -33.98 13.56
C TYR A 357 -11.85 -34.22 14.66
N HIS A 358 -12.11 -33.74 15.89
CA HIS A 358 -11.21 -33.97 17.02
C HIS A 358 -11.06 -35.46 17.34
N LEU A 359 -12.12 -36.26 17.28
CA LEU A 359 -12.04 -37.70 17.54
C LEU A 359 -11.16 -38.44 16.55
N ARG A 360 -11.21 -38.12 15.25
CA ARG A 360 -10.30 -38.71 14.25
C ARG A 360 -8.84 -38.38 14.56
N HIS A 361 -8.59 -37.16 15.02
CA HIS A 361 -7.25 -36.72 15.43
C HIS A 361 -6.79 -37.40 16.72
N ILE A 362 -7.65 -37.49 17.73
CA ILE A 362 -7.38 -38.16 19.01
C ILE A 362 -7.08 -39.64 18.78
N PHE A 363 -7.91 -40.33 17.99
CA PHE A 363 -7.71 -41.75 17.66
C PHE A 363 -6.36 -42.01 17.00
N ARG A 364 -5.99 -41.17 16.03
CA ARG A 364 -4.68 -41.25 15.39
C ARG A 364 -3.53 -40.90 16.33
N LYS A 365 -3.70 -39.91 17.23
CA LYS A 365 -2.66 -39.47 18.17
C LYS A 365 -2.40 -40.48 19.28
N LEU A 366 -3.43 -41.18 19.72
CA LEU A 366 -3.38 -42.19 20.77
C LEU A 366 -3.26 -43.62 20.25
N ASP A 367 -3.25 -43.81 18.93
CA ASP A 367 -3.25 -45.12 18.26
C ASP A 367 -4.38 -46.04 18.75
N VAL A 368 -5.60 -45.49 18.82
CA VAL A 368 -6.81 -46.23 19.20
C VAL A 368 -7.82 -46.27 18.07
N GLU A 369 -8.49 -47.40 17.93
CA GLU A 369 -9.44 -47.68 16.83
C GLU A 369 -10.90 -47.54 17.29
N SER A 370 -11.14 -47.43 18.60
CA SER A 370 -12.49 -47.40 19.14
C SER A 370 -12.66 -46.45 20.33
N ARG A 371 -13.91 -45.99 20.52
CA ARG A 371 -14.32 -45.19 21.67
C ARG A 371 -14.08 -45.91 23.01
N THR A 372 -14.19 -47.24 23.02
CA THR A 372 -13.94 -48.08 24.20
C THR A 372 -12.46 -48.10 24.56
N GLN A 373 -11.57 -48.19 23.57
CA GLN A 373 -10.12 -48.07 23.78
C GLN A 373 -9.73 -46.66 24.24
N LEU A 374 -10.32 -45.62 23.64
CA LEU A 374 -10.15 -44.24 24.10
C LEU A 374 -10.57 -44.08 25.57
N ALA A 375 -11.73 -44.63 25.96
CA ALA A 375 -12.18 -44.58 27.33
C ALA A 375 -11.18 -45.25 28.29
N ARG A 376 -10.66 -46.43 27.94
CA ARG A 376 -9.66 -47.12 28.78
C ARG A 376 -8.43 -46.25 29.05
N ILE A 377 -7.86 -45.64 28.02
CA ILE A 377 -6.68 -44.76 28.14
C ILE A 377 -6.99 -43.54 29.01
N VAL A 378 -8.17 -42.93 28.83
CA VAL A 378 -8.59 -41.75 29.64
C VAL A 378 -8.74 -42.13 31.12
N TRP A 379 -9.26 -43.34 31.41
CA TRP A 379 -9.45 -43.85 32.77
C TRP A 379 -8.13 -44.21 33.46
N GLU A 380 -7.17 -44.78 32.73
CA GLU A 380 -5.81 -45.06 33.22
C GLU A 380 -5.12 -43.75 33.62
N HIS A 381 -5.25 -42.70 32.80
CA HIS A 381 -4.70 -41.37 33.07
C HIS A 381 -5.32 -40.56 34.20
N GLN A 382 -6.50 -40.94 34.69
CA GLN A 382 -7.15 -40.26 35.82
C GLN A 382 -6.78 -40.88 37.18
N ARG A 383 -6.05 -42.01 37.18
CA ARG A 383 -5.65 -42.73 38.41
C ARG A 383 -4.21 -42.44 38.85
N ASP A 384 -3.39 -41.92 37.93
CA ASP A 384 -2.08 -41.30 38.20
C ASP A 384 -2.27 -39.83 38.59
#